data_AF-A0A380H5T0-F1
#
_entry.id   AF-A0A380H5T0-F1
#
_cell.length_a   1.000
_cell.length_b   1.000
_cell.length_c   1.000
_cell.angle_alpha   90.00
_cell.angle_beta   90.00
_cell.angle_gamma   90.00
#
_symmetry.space_group_name_H-M   'P 1'
#
loop_
_entity.id
_entity.type
_entity.pdbx_description
1 polymer ?
#
loop_
_entity_poly.entity_id
_entity_poly.type
_entity_poly.pdbx_seq_one_letter_code
_entity_poly.pdbx_strand_id
1 'polypeptide(L)' 'MTQITFKDKPISLIGEQVKEGDIAPNFTVLDNSLNLITLDDFKGKKKLISVIPSIDTGVCVTNKLVNSMKKHLLRTELS' A
#
# COMPACT_ATOMS: atom_id res chain seq x y z
N MET A 1 -1.38 14.75 11.44
CA MET A 1 -2.23 14.33 10.33
C MET A 1 -1.73 15.02 9.09
N THR A 2 -1.37 14.27 8.06
CA THR A 2 -0.99 14.84 6.76
C THR A 2 -2.26 15.22 6.00
N GLN A 3 -2.41 16.49 5.63
CA GLN A 3 -3.54 16.95 4.81
C GLN A 3 -3.33 16.48 3.36
N ILE A 4 -4.22 15.63 2.88
CA ILE A 4 -4.18 15.13 1.50
C ILE A 4 -4.97 16.08 0.59
N THR A 5 -4.40 16.36 -0.57
CA THR A 5 -5.01 17.22 -1.60
C THR A 5 -5.28 16.44 -2.88
N PHE A 6 -6.40 16.73 -3.54
CA PHE A 6 -6.70 16.29 -4.89
C PHE A 6 -6.85 17.52 -5.80
N LYS A 7 -5.94 17.69 -6.78
CA LYS A 7 -5.87 18.89 -7.63
C LYS A 7 -5.90 20.18 -6.79
N ASP A 8 -4.99 20.26 -5.81
CA ASP A 8 -4.81 21.38 -4.86
C ASP A 8 -5.99 21.64 -3.91
N LYS A 9 -7.04 20.82 -3.96
CA LYS A 9 -8.18 20.92 -3.04
C LYS A 9 -8.03 19.90 -1.91
N PRO A 10 -8.19 20.30 -0.63
CA PRO A 10 -8.14 19.35 0.46
C PRO A 10 -9.29 18.33 0.35
N ILE A 11 -8.99 17.08 0.69
CA ILE A 11 -9.98 16.03 0.82
C ILE A 11 -9.95 15.45 2.23
N SER A 12 -11.13 15.06 2.73
CA SER A 12 -11.24 14.35 4.00
C SER A 12 -11.02 12.86 3.78
N LEU A 13 -10.21 12.25 4.64
CA LEU A 13 -10.06 10.81 4.71
C LEU A 13 -10.89 10.26 5.87
N ILE A 14 -11.43 9.06 5.68
CA ILE A 14 -12.09 8.30 6.74
C ILE A 14 -11.10 7.37 7.41
N GLY A 15 -11.31 7.12 8.71
CA GLY A 15 -10.44 6.26 9.52
C GLY A 15 -9.22 6.98 10.08
N GLU A 16 -8.33 6.19 10.68
CA GLU A 16 -7.14 6.70 11.37
C GLU A 16 -5.88 6.42 10.57
N GLN A 17 -4.92 7.36 10.65
CA GLN A 17 -3.61 7.20 10.02
C GLN A 17 -2.76 6.21 10.84
N VAL A 18 -2.33 5.13 10.21
CA VAL A 18 -1.42 4.13 10.79
C VAL A 18 -0.03 4.74 11.02
N LYS A 19 0.59 4.40 12.16
CA LYS A 19 1.92 4.86 12.57
C LYS A 19 2.90 3.68 12.69
N GLU A 20 4.18 3.99 12.75
CA GLU A 20 5.21 2.98 13.00
C GLU A 20 4.99 2.30 14.35
N GLY A 21 5.12 0.97 14.38
CA GLY A 21 4.88 0.15 15.57
C GLY A 21 3.42 -0.28 15.76
N ASP A 22 2.47 0.32 15.04
CA ASP A 22 1.07 -0.12 15.08
C ASP A 22 0.92 -1.53 14.47
N ILE A 23 0.00 -2.31 15.03
CA ILE A 23 -0.45 -3.54 14.40
C ILE A 23 -1.25 -3.17 13.16
N ALA A 24 -0.82 -3.66 11.99
CA ALA A 24 -1.51 -3.41 10.73
C ALA A 24 -2.98 -3.86 10.81
N PRO A 25 -3.95 -2.98 10.46
CA PRO A 25 -5.36 -3.35 10.42
C PRO A 25 -5.58 -4.52 9.46
N ASN A 26 -6.39 -5.49 9.89
CA ASN A 26 -6.78 -6.57 9.00
C ASN A 26 -7.66 -6.03 7.86
N PHE A 27 -7.56 -6.65 6.69
CA PHE A 27 -8.38 -6.33 5.54
C PHE A 27 -8.83 -7.61 4.85
N THR A 28 -9.93 -7.50 4.11
CA THR A 28 -10.36 -8.52 3.15
C THR A 28 -10.59 -7.81 1.82
N VAL A 29 -9.88 -8.23 0.78
CA VAL A 29 -9.97 -7.66 -0.57
C VAL A 29 -10.04 -8.77 -1.61
N LEU A 30 -10.30 -8.40 -2.86
CA LEU A 30 -10.27 -9.34 -3.99
C LEU A 30 -8.89 -9.33 -4.64
N ASP A 31 -8.40 -10.51 -4.99
CA ASP A 31 -7.24 -10.65 -5.88
C ASP A 31 -7.63 -10.50 -7.37
N ASN A 32 -6.64 -10.61 -8.26
CA ASN A 32 -6.86 -10.51 -9.71
C ASN A 32 -7.72 -11.65 -10.29
N SER A 33 -7.91 -12.73 -9.53
CA SER A 33 -8.74 -13.88 -9.87
C SER A 33 -10.10 -13.84 -9.16
N LEU A 34 -10.43 -12.72 -8.49
CA LEU A 34 -11.67 -12.49 -7.74
C LEU A 34 -11.84 -13.41 -6.53
N ASN A 35 -10.74 -13.97 -6.00
CA ASN A 35 -10.78 -14.67 -4.72
C ASN A 35 -10.68 -13.67 -3.57
N LEU A 36 -11.35 -13.97 -2.47
CA LEU A 36 -11.17 -13.23 -1.23
C LEU A 36 -9.80 -13.56 -0.65
N ILE A 37 -9.02 -12.51 -0.39
CA ILE A 37 -7.73 -12.57 0.29
C ILE A 37 -7.72 -11.62 1.48
N THR A 38 -6.96 -11.99 2.49
CA THR A 38 -6.82 -11.28 3.76
C THR A 38 -5.35 -10.97 4.05
N LEU A 39 -5.09 -10.13 5.05
CA LEU A 39 -3.72 -9.88 5.50
C LEU A 39 -3.02 -11.17 6.00
N ASP A 40 -3.81 -12.10 6.54
CA ASP A 40 -3.35 -13.36 7.11
C ASP A 40 -2.77 -14.32 6.07
N ASP A 41 -3.23 -14.25 4.82
CA ASP A 41 -2.73 -15.08 3.71
C ASP A 41 -1.25 -14.79 3.39
N PHE A 42 -0.72 -13.68 3.90
CA PHE A 42 0.67 -13.26 3.73
C PHE A 42 1.53 -13.47 4.99
N LYS A 43 1.04 -14.18 6.03
CA LYS A 43 1.80 -14.45 7.27
C LYS A 43 3.21 -15.01 7.02
N GLY A 44 4.15 -14.62 7.89
CA GLY A 44 5.57 -15.00 7.77
C GLY A 44 6.38 -14.22 6.74
N LYS A 45 5.76 -13.38 5.90
CA LYS A 45 6.46 -12.52 4.92
C LYS A 45 6.48 -11.06 5.39
N LYS A 46 7.48 -10.29 4.98
CA LYS A 46 7.39 -8.82 5.03
C LYS A 46 6.49 -8.34 3.89
N LYS A 47 5.60 -7.39 4.19
CA LYS A 47 4.60 -6.88 3.23
C LYS A 47 4.90 -5.43 2.92
N LEU A 48 4.78 -5.09 1.64
CA LEU A 48 4.77 -3.71 1.16
C LEU A 48 3.41 -3.45 0.53
N ILE A 49 2.60 -2.60 1.15
CA ILE A 49 1.26 -2.27 0.68
C ILE A 49 1.34 -0.95 -0.09
N SER A 50 0.98 -0.97 -1.37
CA SER A 50 0.93 0.21 -2.23
C SER A 50 -0.51 0.44 -2.67
N VAL A 51 -1.11 1.54 -2.21
CA VAL A 51 -2.51 1.89 -2.52
C VAL A 51 -2.53 2.99 -3.58
N ILE A 52 -3.30 2.78 -4.65
CA ILE A 52 -3.49 3.75 -5.72
C ILE A 52 -4.99 3.95 -5.98
N PRO A 53 -5.47 5.15 -6.37
CA PRO A 53 -6.89 5.41 -6.60
C PRO A 53 -7.48 4.58 -7.76
N SER A 54 -6.69 4.36 -8.81
CA SER A 54 -7.03 3.50 -9.94
C SER A 54 -5.75 3.00 -10.61
N ILE A 55 -5.72 1.71 -10.94
CA ILE A 55 -4.65 1.11 -11.74
C ILE A 55 -4.79 1.43 -13.23
N ASP A 56 -6.01 1.67 -13.69
CA ASP A 56 -6.36 1.88 -15.09
C ASP A 56 -6.27 3.37 -15.45
N THR A 57 -5.06 3.92 -15.34
CA THR A 57 -4.77 5.29 -15.74
C THR A 57 -3.44 5.33 -16.50
N GLY A 58 -3.31 6.24 -17.47
CA GLY A 58 -2.11 6.35 -18.32
C GLY A 58 -0.84 6.83 -17.60
N VAL A 59 -0.90 7.06 -16.28
CA VAL A 59 0.25 7.43 -15.46
C VAL A 59 1.03 6.17 -15.07
N CYS A 60 2.25 6.02 -15.62
CA CYS A 60 3.14 4.87 -15.38
C CYS A 60 3.79 4.94 -13.98
N VAL A 61 2.98 4.79 -12.94
CA VAL A 61 3.37 4.99 -11.53
C VAL A 61 3.56 3.65 -10.81
N THR A 62 2.67 2.69 -11.05
CA THR A 62 2.54 1.46 -10.26
C THR A 62 3.81 0.61 -10.27
N ASN A 63 4.44 0.39 -11.44
CA ASN A 63 5.57 -0.52 -11.54
C ASN A 63 6.89 0.12 -11.07
N LYS A 64 7.10 1.42 -11.28
CA LYS A 64 8.37 2.08 -10.94
C LYS A 64 8.53 2.25 -9.43
N LEU A 65 7.48 2.72 -8.74
CA LEU A 65 7.51 2.95 -7.29
C LEU A 65 7.65 1.64 -6.50
N VAL A 66 6.81 0.66 -6.79
CA VAL A 66 6.84 -0.65 -6.11
C VAL A 66 8.20 -1.33 -6.30
N ASN A 67 8.76 -1.31 -7.50
CA ASN A 67 10.05 -1.93 -7.77
C ASN A 67 11.23 -1.19 -7.11
N SER A 68 11.18 0.14 -7.05
CA SER A 68 12.18 0.94 -6.33
C SER A 68 12.17 0.64 -4.83
N MET A 69 10.98 0.60 -4.22
CA MET A 69 10.80 0.32 -2.80
C MET A 69 11.16 -1.13 -2.45
N LYS A 70 10.79 -2.10 -3.30
CA LYS A 70 11.20 -3.51 -3.13
C LYS A 70 12.72 -3.67 -3.16
N LYS A 71 13.42 -2.96 -4.06
CA LYS A 71 14.89 -2.96 -4.11
C LYS A 71 15.51 -2.37 -2.84
N HIS A 72 14.90 -1.34 -2.25
CA HIS A 72 15.35 -0.77 -0.99
C HIS A 72 15.14 -1.75 0.18
N LEU A 73 13.95 -2.34 0.29
CA LEU A 73 13.62 -3.31 1.34
C LEU A 73 14.56 -4.53 1.34
N LEU A 74 14.90 -5.04 0.15
CA LEU A 74 15.84 -6.15 -0.01
C LEU A 74 17.27 -5.76 0.40
N ARG A 75 17.68 -4.49 0.26
CA ARG A 75 19.00 -4.02 0.69
C ARG A 75 19.12 -3.94 2.21
N THR A 76 18.05 -3.60 2.92
CA THR A 76 18.06 -3.47 4.38
C THR A 76 18.04 -4.81 5.11
N GLU A 77 17.74 -5.92 4.42
CA GLU A 77 17.82 -7.28 4.98
C GLU A 77 19.19 -7.97 4.80
N LEU A 78 20.08 -7.37 4.03
CA LEU A 78 21.43 -7.87 3.77
C LEU A 78 22.51 -7.17 4.63
N SER A 79 22.09 -6.36 5.61
CA SER A 79 22.93 -5.71 6.63
C SER A 79 22.50 -6.16 8.02
#